data_AF-A0A969YLK5-F1
#
_entry.id   AF-A0A969YLK5-F1
#
_cell.length_a   1.000
_cell.length_b   1.000
_cell.length_c   1.000
_cell.angle_alpha   90.00
_cell.angle_beta   90.00
_cell.angle_gamma   90.00
#
_symmetry.space_group_name_H-M   'P 1'
#
loop_
_entity.id
_entity.type
_entity.pdbx_description
1 polymer ?
#
loop_
_entity_poly.entity_id
_entity_poly.type
_entity_poly.pdbx_seq_one_letter_code
_entity_poly.pdbx_strand_id
1 'polypeptide(L)'
;MSVEVCHRRVWLWDGEESSTQYWHLIVRREIGSPHEIKYSLSNAPEAKLIERLAFMQAQRYWVEHALRNAKSEAGMADYQLRLRQGWHHHMARVMPAMLFMFEVRREHKEDLSLLSCHDVVEVLRVLLPKANATYEEVFAQVEERHRRRQASIASAYAKQLRNRQYSRP
;
A
#
# COMPACT_ATOMS: atom_id res chain seq x y z
N MET A 1 1.18 -11.09 -9.35
CA MET A 1 1.82 -10.09 -10.21
C MET A 1 3.22 -10.59 -10.56
N SER A 2 3.54 -10.79 -11.85
CA SER A 2 4.87 -11.25 -12.28
C SER A 2 5.66 -10.07 -12.83
N VAL A 3 6.94 -9.98 -12.49
CA VAL A 3 7.84 -8.88 -12.83
C VAL A 3 9.17 -9.43 -13.28
N GLU A 4 9.87 -8.69 -14.12
CA GLU A 4 11.25 -8.97 -14.47
C GLU A 4 12.14 -7.99 -13.72
N VAL A 5 13.25 -8.51 -13.18
CA VAL A 5 14.17 -7.72 -12.37
C VAL A 5 15.59 -7.94 -12.87
N CYS A 6 16.28 -6.84 -13.12
CA CYS A 6 17.72 -6.81 -13.34
C CYS A 6 18.37 -6.10 -12.15
N HIS A 7 19.54 -6.57 -11.75
CA HIS A 7 20.31 -6.01 -10.65
C HIS A 7 21.74 -5.78 -11.10
N ARG A 8 22.29 -4.63 -10.72
CA ARG A 8 23.71 -4.34 -10.86
C ARG A 8 24.19 -3.58 -9.64
N ARG A 9 25.43 -3.80 -9.22
CA ARG A 9 26.06 -2.95 -8.22
C ARG A 9 26.71 -1.74 -8.91
N VAL A 10 26.48 -0.56 -8.35
CA VAL A 10 26.96 0.71 -8.89
C VAL A 10 27.62 1.53 -7.79
N TRP A 11 28.62 2.31 -8.17
CA TRP A 11 29.18 3.35 -7.30
C TRP A 11 28.34 4.60 -7.45
N LEU A 12 27.88 5.14 -6.33
CA LEU A 12 27.16 6.41 -6.27
C LEU A 12 27.97 7.38 -5.42
N TRP A 13 28.05 8.62 -5.88
CA TRP A 13 28.66 9.72 -5.16
C TRP A 13 27.79 10.96 -5.37
N ASP A 14 27.40 11.59 -4.28
CA ASP A 14 26.55 12.78 -4.27
C ASP A 14 27.35 14.09 -4.29
N GLY A 15 28.68 14.02 -4.18
CA GLY A 15 29.56 15.19 -4.14
C GLY A 15 29.73 15.82 -2.76
N GLU A 16 28.95 15.37 -1.76
CA GLU A 16 29.03 15.83 -0.37
C GLU A 16 29.75 14.82 0.52
N GLU A 17 29.65 13.53 0.22
CA GLU A 17 30.32 12.48 0.96
C GLU A 17 31.82 12.39 0.62
N SER A 18 32.63 12.02 1.62
CA SER A 18 34.08 11.87 1.50
C SER A 18 34.53 10.69 0.63
N SER A 19 33.63 9.76 0.29
CA SER A 19 33.93 8.61 -0.55
C SER A 19 32.69 8.12 -1.31
N THR A 20 32.92 7.41 -2.42
CA THR A 20 31.84 6.77 -3.17
C THR A 20 31.29 5.58 -2.39
N GLN A 21 29.96 5.48 -2.31
CA GLN A 21 29.31 4.33 -1.69
C GLN A 21 28.89 3.31 -2.74
N TYR A 22 28.88 2.04 -2.35
CA TYR A 22 28.49 0.94 -3.23
C TYR A 22 27.01 0.61 -3.01
N TRP A 23 26.20 0.78 -4.05
CA TRP A 23 24.73 0.62 -4.02
C TRP A 23 24.25 -0.50 -4.93
N HIS A 24 23.10 -1.09 -4.61
CA HIS A 24 22.35 -1.95 -5.52
C HIS A 24 21.46 -1.08 -6.43
N LEU A 25 21.69 -1.11 -7.73
CA LEU A 25 20.74 -0.66 -8.74
C LEU A 25 19.80 -1.81 -9.08
N ILE A 26 18.51 -1.60 -8.83
CA ILE A 26 17.42 -2.54 -9.10
C ILE A 26 16.58 -1.94 -10.23
N VAL A 27 16.54 -2.64 -11.36
CA VAL A 27 15.74 -2.27 -12.52
C VAL A 27 14.59 -3.25 -12.62
N ARG A 28 13.37 -2.76 -12.49
CA ARG A 28 12.16 -3.59 -12.53
C ARG A 28 11.32 -3.21 -13.74
N ARG A 29 10.87 -4.22 -14.47
CA ARG A 29 9.91 -4.10 -15.56
C ARG A 29 8.66 -4.91 -15.24
N GLU A 30 7.50 -4.31 -15.45
CA GLU A 30 6.23 -5.02 -15.30
C GLU A 30 5.88 -5.73 -16.61
N ILE A 31 5.56 -7.03 -16.55
CA ILE A 31 5.27 -7.84 -17.74
C ILE A 31 4.04 -7.29 -18.51
N GLY A 32 3.09 -6.68 -17.79
CA GLY A 32 1.88 -6.09 -18.40
C GLY A 32 2.07 -4.69 -19.00
N SER A 33 3.24 -4.07 -18.79
CA SER A 33 3.59 -2.71 -19.22
C SER A 33 5.09 -2.66 -19.58
N PRO A 34 5.52 -3.29 -20.69
CA PRO A 34 6.93 -3.52 -20.99
C PRO A 34 7.76 -2.24 -21.19
N HIS A 35 7.09 -1.11 -21.47
CA HIS A 35 7.74 0.20 -21.61
C HIS A 35 7.89 0.95 -20.28
N GLU A 36 7.27 0.49 -19.20
CA GLU A 36 7.39 1.10 -17.88
C GLU A 36 8.51 0.42 -17.09
N ILE A 37 9.67 1.06 -17.08
CA ILE A 37 10.86 0.59 -16.35
C ILE A 37 11.04 1.45 -15.10
N LYS A 38 11.10 0.80 -13.94
CA LYS A 38 11.30 1.43 -12.63
C LYS A 38 12.72 1.18 -12.15
N TYR A 39 13.42 2.26 -11.82
CA TYR A 39 14.77 2.22 -11.26
C TYR A 39 14.70 2.48 -9.76
N SER A 40 15.48 1.75 -8.97
CA SER A 40 15.61 2.01 -7.54
C SER A 40 17.02 1.71 -7.07
N LEU A 41 17.45 2.45 -6.06
CA LEU A 41 18.72 2.25 -5.38
C LEU A 41 18.46 1.66 -3.99
N SER A 42 19.35 0.77 -3.56
CA SER A 42 19.33 0.21 -2.20
C SER A 42 20.74 0.14 -1.62
N ASN A 43 20.87 0.61 -0.38
CA ASN A 43 22.07 0.51 0.45
C ASN A 43 22.11 -0.80 1.27
N ALA A 44 21.36 -1.83 0.86
CA ALA A 44 21.35 -3.11 1.54
C ALA A 44 22.75 -3.76 1.53
N PRO A 45 23.03 -4.68 2.49
CA PRO A 45 24.28 -5.42 2.50
C PRO A 45 24.50 -6.21 1.21
N GLU A 46 25.76 -6.36 0.80
CA GLU A 46 26.12 -6.96 -0.48
C GLU A 46 25.58 -8.38 -0.68
N ALA A 47 25.58 -9.20 0.37
CA ALA A 47 25.13 -10.59 0.33
C ALA A 47 23.60 -10.76 0.13
N LYS A 48 22.83 -9.68 -0.08
CA LYS A 48 21.39 -9.79 -0.29
C LYS A 48 21.05 -10.30 -1.68
N LEU A 49 20.26 -11.36 -1.71
CA LEU A 49 19.71 -11.97 -2.93
C LEU A 49 18.82 -10.99 -3.70
N ILE A 50 18.84 -11.08 -5.02
CA ILE A 50 18.06 -10.23 -5.93
C ILE A 50 16.56 -10.34 -5.67
N GLU A 51 16.06 -11.54 -5.36
CA GLU A 51 14.66 -11.80 -5.05
C GLU A 51 14.24 -11.06 -3.78
N ARG A 52 15.14 -10.97 -2.80
CA ARG A 52 14.88 -10.23 -1.56
C ARG A 52 14.84 -8.72 -1.82
N LEU A 53 15.74 -8.20 -2.65
CA LEU A 53 15.76 -6.80 -3.05
C LEU A 53 14.50 -6.43 -3.84
N ALA A 54 14.09 -7.27 -4.79
CA ALA A 54 12.85 -7.12 -5.54
C ALA A 54 11.62 -7.16 -4.63
N PHE A 55 11.58 -8.08 -3.67
CA PHE A 55 10.51 -8.17 -2.69
C PHE A 55 10.42 -6.90 -1.84
N MET A 56 11.55 -6.39 -1.34
CA MET A 56 11.63 -5.14 -0.57
C MET A 56 11.14 -3.95 -1.39
N GLN A 57 11.59 -3.82 -2.65
CA GLN A 57 11.14 -2.78 -3.56
C GLN A 57 9.61 -2.83 -3.76
N ALA A 58 9.05 -4.04 -3.88
CA ALA A 58 7.60 -4.22 -4.03
C ALA A 58 6.79 -3.83 -2.77
N GLN A 59 7.39 -3.81 -1.58
CA GLN A 59 6.69 -3.43 -0.35
C GLN A 59 6.29 -1.95 -0.31
N ARG A 60 6.91 -1.09 -1.14
CA ARG A 60 6.57 0.34 -1.25
C ARG A 60 5.07 0.56 -1.51
N TYR A 61 4.45 -0.31 -2.31
CA TYR A 61 3.02 -0.28 -2.58
C TYR A 61 2.19 -0.32 -1.28
N TRP A 62 2.54 -1.19 -0.34
CA TRP A 62 1.81 -1.34 0.92
C TRP A 62 1.96 -0.12 1.82
N VAL A 63 3.14 0.51 1.83
CA VAL A 63 3.39 1.77 2.55
C VAL A 63 2.53 2.90 1.95
N GLU A 64 2.53 3.05 0.63
CA GLU A 64 1.73 4.06 -0.05
C GLU A 64 0.23 3.83 0.16
N HIS A 65 -0.22 2.58 0.14
CA HIS A 65 -1.60 2.23 0.44
C HIS A 65 -1.99 2.53 1.89
N ALA A 66 -1.11 2.23 2.86
CA ALA A 66 -1.35 2.58 4.25
C ALA A 66 -1.45 4.10 4.45
N LEU A 67 -0.55 4.87 3.81
CA LEU A 67 -0.61 6.34 3.84
C LEU A 67 -1.87 6.89 3.16
N ARG A 68 -2.33 6.28 2.06
CA ARG A 68 -3.59 6.65 1.42
C ARG A 68 -4.77 6.44 2.36
N ASN A 69 -4.85 5.27 2.99
CA ASN A 69 -5.90 4.97 3.96
C ASN A 69 -5.83 5.92 5.17
N ALA A 70 -4.64 6.25 5.67
CA ALA A 70 -4.49 7.19 6.77
C ALA A 70 -5.04 8.58 6.41
N LYS A 71 -4.81 9.05 5.18
CA LYS A 71 -5.36 10.31 4.70
C LYS A 71 -6.87 10.27 4.58
N SER A 72 -7.42 9.24 3.94
CA SER A 72 -8.86 9.16 3.63
C SER A 72 -9.72 8.78 4.83
N GLU A 73 -9.25 7.89 5.71
CA GLU A 73 -10.08 7.26 6.75
C GLU A 73 -9.75 7.77 8.16
N ALA A 74 -8.50 8.15 8.42
CA ALA A 74 -8.04 8.63 9.72
C ALA A 74 -7.78 10.15 9.77
N GLY A 75 -8.10 10.88 8.69
CA GLY A 75 -7.95 12.33 8.62
C GLY A 75 -6.50 12.80 8.67
N MET A 76 -5.53 11.99 8.25
CA MET A 76 -4.10 12.37 8.25
C MET A 76 -3.82 13.64 7.43
N ALA A 77 -4.64 13.94 6.42
CA ALA A 77 -4.54 15.14 5.60
C ALA A 77 -5.45 16.30 6.05
N ASP A 78 -6.34 16.07 7.03
CA ASP A 78 -7.42 17.00 7.39
C ASP A 78 -7.10 17.83 8.65
N TYR A 79 -5.83 18.01 8.98
CA TYR A 79 -5.42 18.85 10.10
C TYR A 79 -5.39 20.34 9.68
N GLN A 80 -5.96 21.21 10.51
CA GLN A 80 -5.97 22.66 10.27
C GLN A 80 -4.93 23.41 11.12
N LEU A 81 -4.08 22.67 11.84
CA LEU A 81 -3.09 23.21 12.78
C LEU A 81 -1.83 23.66 12.03
N ARG A 82 -1.28 24.81 12.43
CA ARG A 82 -0.02 25.38 11.86
C ARG A 82 1.21 25.21 12.76
N LEU A 83 1.01 24.78 14.01
CA LEU A 83 2.09 24.57 14.97
C LEU A 83 2.68 23.16 14.82
N ARG A 84 4.01 23.04 14.87
CA ARG A 84 4.73 21.75 14.83
C ARG A 84 4.20 20.77 15.88
N GLN A 85 3.98 21.24 17.11
CA GLN A 85 3.43 20.39 18.17
C GLN A 85 2.00 19.92 17.88
N GLY A 86 1.15 20.81 17.32
CA GLY A 86 -0.20 20.45 16.90
C GLY A 86 -0.21 19.35 15.84
N TRP A 87 0.71 19.44 14.86
CA TRP A 87 0.91 18.39 13.87
C TRP A 87 1.32 17.06 14.50
N HIS A 88 2.31 17.05 15.41
CA HIS A 88 2.73 15.83 16.11
C HIS A 88 1.59 15.21 16.92
N HIS A 89 0.80 16.03 17.61
CA HIS A 89 -0.34 15.54 18.37
C HIS A 89 -1.43 14.95 17.47
N HIS A 90 -1.69 15.55 16.31
CA HIS A 90 -2.60 14.97 15.30
C HIS A 90 -2.09 13.62 14.80
N MET A 91 -0.81 13.56 14.40
CA MET A 91 -0.19 12.31 13.96
C MET A 91 -0.25 11.22 15.03
N ALA A 92 -0.02 11.57 16.30
CA ALA A 92 -0.13 10.64 17.43
C ALA A 92 -1.54 10.04 17.62
N ARG A 93 -2.60 10.71 17.14
CA ARG A 93 -3.98 10.17 17.12
C ARG A 93 -4.23 9.31 15.88
N VAL A 94 -3.66 9.69 14.73
CA VAL A 94 -3.78 8.94 13.46
C VAL A 94 -3.13 7.55 13.59
N MET A 95 -1.94 7.45 14.20
CA MET A 95 -1.21 6.18 14.31
C MET A 95 -2.00 5.06 15.02
N PRO A 96 -2.57 5.24 16.22
CA PRO A 96 -3.37 4.21 16.88
C PRO A 96 -4.69 3.92 16.15
N ALA A 97 -5.32 4.90 15.49
CA ALA A 97 -6.51 4.64 14.67
C ALA A 97 -6.19 3.73 13.46
N MET A 98 -5.05 3.96 12.81
CA MET A 98 -4.54 3.09 11.75
C MET A 98 -4.18 1.70 12.25
N LEU A 99 -3.57 1.60 13.44
CA LEU A 99 -3.26 0.32 14.09
C LEU A 99 -4.54 -0.47 14.38
N PHE A 100 -5.55 0.17 14.98
CA PHE A 100 -6.85 -0.44 15.25
C PHE A 100 -7.48 -1.01 13.97
N MET A 101 -7.58 -0.22 12.90
CA MET A 101 -8.15 -0.69 11.64
C MET A 101 -7.34 -1.85 11.03
N PHE A 102 -6.02 -1.86 11.22
CA PHE A 102 -5.18 -2.96 10.79
C PHE A 102 -5.44 -4.24 11.60
N GLU A 103 -5.56 -4.13 12.92
CA GLU A 103 -5.83 -5.26 13.82
C GLU A 103 -7.18 -5.90 13.52
N VAL A 104 -8.24 -5.10 13.38
CA VAL A 104 -9.59 -5.59 13.00
C VAL A 104 -9.54 -6.36 11.67
N ARG A 105 -8.87 -5.80 10.67
CA ARG A 105 -8.73 -6.46 9.35
C ARG A 105 -7.90 -7.72 9.40
N ARG A 106 -6.92 -7.78 10.30
CA ARG A 106 -6.07 -8.96 10.51
C ARG A 106 -6.85 -10.07 11.22
N GLU A 107 -7.64 -9.72 12.22
CA GLU A 107 -8.45 -10.65 13.00
C GLU A 107 -9.55 -11.30 12.14
N HIS A 108 -10.26 -10.51 11.33
CA HIS A 108 -11.34 -11.01 10.48
C HIS A 108 -10.88 -11.39 9.06
N LYS A 109 -9.59 -11.67 8.87
CA LYS A 109 -9.04 -11.94 7.53
C LYS A 109 -9.63 -13.19 6.88
N GLU A 110 -9.93 -14.23 7.68
CA GLU A 110 -10.45 -15.50 7.17
C GLU A 110 -11.94 -15.36 6.79
N ASP A 111 -12.75 -14.75 7.66
CA ASP A 111 -14.19 -14.59 7.45
C ASP A 111 -14.52 -13.47 6.45
N LEU A 112 -13.75 -12.37 6.49
CA LEU A 112 -13.97 -11.14 5.72
C LEU A 112 -12.68 -10.73 4.99
N SER A 113 -12.19 -11.59 4.10
CA SER A 113 -10.93 -11.42 3.36
C SER A 113 -10.77 -10.11 2.57
N LEU A 114 -11.88 -9.39 2.31
CA LEU A 114 -11.89 -8.11 1.59
C LEU A 114 -12.11 -6.89 2.47
N LEU A 115 -12.19 -7.07 3.79
CA LEU A 115 -12.47 -5.97 4.72
C LEU A 115 -11.44 -4.85 4.55
N SER A 116 -11.93 -3.65 4.24
CA SER A 116 -11.11 -2.46 4.03
C SER A 116 -11.15 -1.54 5.25
N CYS A 117 -10.18 -0.62 5.34
CA CYS A 117 -10.18 0.41 6.38
C CYS A 117 -11.48 1.23 6.38
N HIS A 118 -12.00 1.53 5.18
CA HIS A 118 -13.27 2.23 5.02
C HIS A 118 -14.46 1.47 5.62
N ASP A 119 -14.51 0.14 5.46
CA ASP A 119 -15.58 -0.67 6.06
C ASP A 119 -15.53 -0.63 7.59
N VAL A 120 -14.33 -0.67 8.17
CA VAL A 120 -14.15 -0.52 9.62
C VAL A 120 -14.64 0.85 10.09
N VAL A 121 -14.32 1.92 9.36
CA VAL A 121 -14.81 3.28 9.68
C VAL A 121 -16.33 3.35 9.59
N GLU A 122 -16.95 2.78 8.56
CA GLU A 122 -18.41 2.78 8.41
C GLU A 122 -19.09 1.99 9.53
N VAL A 123 -18.54 0.83 9.92
CA VAL A 123 -19.03 0.10 11.10
C VAL A 123 -18.93 0.98 12.35
N LEU A 124 -17.77 1.59 12.60
CA LEU A 124 -17.57 2.46 13.76
C LEU A 124 -18.49 3.68 13.76
N ARG A 125 -18.82 4.26 12.60
CA ARG A 125 -19.77 5.39 12.51
C ARG A 125 -21.12 5.02 13.09
N VAL A 126 -21.52 3.77 12.94
CA VAL A 126 -22.78 3.21 13.43
C VAL A 126 -22.69 2.77 14.90
N LEU A 127 -21.61 2.09 15.27
CA LEU A 127 -21.44 1.58 16.64
C LEU A 127 -21.11 2.68 17.65
N LEU A 128 -20.36 3.70 17.24
CA LEU A 128 -20.10 4.85 18.08
C LEU A 128 -21.36 5.72 18.16
N PRO A 129 -21.67 6.36 19.30
CA PRO A 129 -23.04 6.78 19.68
C PRO A 129 -23.64 7.97 18.90
N LYS A 130 -23.39 8.10 17.59
CA LYS A 130 -23.82 9.21 16.75
C LYS A 130 -24.53 8.84 15.44
N ALA A 131 -24.73 7.57 15.08
CA ALA A 131 -25.49 7.25 13.87
C ALA A 131 -26.69 6.32 14.12
N ASN A 132 -27.86 6.76 13.66
CA ASN A 132 -29.15 6.07 13.72
C ASN A 132 -29.24 4.87 12.75
N ALA A 133 -28.16 4.09 12.58
CA ALA A 133 -28.12 2.98 11.63
C ALA A 133 -28.14 1.65 12.36
N THR A 134 -28.81 0.67 11.77
CA THR A 134 -28.91 -0.69 12.32
C THR A 134 -27.74 -1.56 11.86
N TYR A 135 -27.42 -2.61 12.61
CA TYR A 135 -26.37 -3.57 12.23
C TYR A 135 -26.61 -4.20 10.84
N GLU A 136 -27.87 -4.51 10.51
CA GLU A 136 -28.25 -5.12 9.23
C GLU A 136 -27.93 -4.22 8.04
N GLU A 137 -28.20 -2.92 8.15
CA GLU A 137 -27.88 -1.94 7.11
C GLU A 137 -26.36 -1.84 6.87
N VAL A 138 -25.57 -1.95 7.94
CA VAL A 138 -24.09 -1.93 7.84
C VAL A 138 -23.58 -3.16 7.12
N PHE A 139 -24.03 -4.35 7.51
CA PHE A 139 -23.63 -5.60 6.85
C PHE A 139 -23.96 -5.58 5.36
N ALA A 140 -25.16 -5.13 4.99
CA ALA A 140 -25.57 -5.00 3.59
C ALA A 140 -24.67 -4.02 2.81
N GLN A 141 -24.30 -2.89 3.41
CA GLN A 141 -23.39 -1.94 2.78
C GLN A 141 -21.96 -2.47 2.63
N VAL A 142 -21.47 -3.24 3.61
CA VAL A 142 -20.15 -3.88 3.55
C VAL A 142 -20.13 -4.94 2.45
N GLU A 143 -21.15 -5.78 2.36
CA GLU A 143 -21.28 -6.80 1.31
C GLU A 143 -21.29 -6.19 -0.10
N GLU A 144 -22.10 -5.15 -0.33
CA GLU A 144 -22.17 -4.49 -1.64
C GLU A 144 -20.81 -3.86 -2.02
N ARG A 145 -20.09 -3.29 -1.05
CA ARG A 145 -18.74 -2.77 -1.28
C ARG A 145 -17.73 -3.87 -1.56
N HIS A 146 -17.81 -5.00 -0.86
CA HIS A 146 -16.98 -6.19 -1.10
C HIS A 146 -17.18 -6.72 -2.52
N ARG A 147 -18.43 -6.80 -2.99
CA ARG A 147 -18.78 -7.20 -4.35
C ARG A 147 -18.16 -6.27 -5.40
N ARG A 148 -18.26 -4.95 -5.21
CA ARG A 148 -17.63 -3.96 -6.09
C ARG A 148 -16.11 -4.09 -6.11
N ARG A 149 -15.49 -4.34 -4.96
CA ARG A 149 -14.04 -4.58 -4.83
C ARG A 149 -13.61 -5.85 -5.56
N GLN A 150 -14.33 -6.97 -5.40
CA GLN A 150 -14.10 -8.20 -6.17
C GLN A 150 -14.15 -7.92 -7.67
N ALA A 151 -15.18 -7.23 -8.14
CA ALA A 151 -15.32 -6.90 -9.56
C ALA A 151 -14.15 -6.05 -10.08
N SER A 152 -13.69 -5.07 -9.29
CA SER A 152 -12.52 -4.25 -9.63
C SER A 152 -11.23 -5.07 -9.68
N ILE A 153 -11.00 -5.95 -8.68
CA ILE A 153 -9.86 -6.87 -8.64
C ILE A 153 -9.87 -7.81 -9.85
N ALA A 154 -11.01 -8.45 -10.12
CA ALA A 154 -11.18 -9.35 -11.26
C ALA A 154 -10.93 -8.63 -12.60
N SER A 155 -11.44 -7.40 -12.74
CA SER A 155 -11.20 -6.56 -13.93
C SER A 155 -9.71 -6.22 -14.11
N ALA A 156 -9.02 -5.87 -13.01
CA ALA A 156 -7.58 -5.61 -13.04
C ALA A 156 -6.78 -6.87 -13.42
N TYR A 157 -7.13 -8.03 -12.86
CA TYR A 157 -6.53 -9.32 -13.21
C TYR A 157 -6.77 -9.69 -14.68
N ALA A 158 -7.99 -9.51 -15.20
CA ALA A 158 -8.33 -9.79 -16.58
C ALA A 158 -7.53 -8.92 -17.56
N LYS A 159 -7.35 -7.62 -17.26
CA LYS A 159 -6.47 -6.72 -18.03
C LYS A 159 -5.02 -7.19 -18.01
N GLN A 160 -4.51 -7.60 -16.85
CA GLN A 160 -3.14 -8.11 -16.73
C GLN A 160 -2.92 -9.40 -17.54
N LEU A 161 -3.87 -10.33 -17.51
CA LEU A 161 -3.81 -11.58 -18.27
C LEU A 161 -3.87 -11.34 -19.79
N ARG A 162 -4.77 -10.44 -20.23
CA ARG A 162 -4.89 -10.05 -21.64
C ARG A 162 -3.58 -9.46 -22.16
N ASN A 163 -2.97 -8.51 -21.45
CA ASN A 163 -1.68 -7.92 -21.86
C ASN A 163 -0.54 -8.95 -21.94
N ARG A 164 -0.59 -9.98 -21.10
CA ARG A 164 0.38 -11.09 -21.10
C ARG A 164 0.28 -11.99 -22.33
N GLN A 165 -0.91 -12.07 -22.95
CA GLN A 165 -1.20 -12.90 -24.12
C GLN A 165 -0.72 -12.26 -25.42
N TYR A 166 -0.66 -10.92 -25.50
CA TYR A 166 -0.16 -10.15 -26.64
C TYR A 166 1.35 -9.89 -26.63
N SER A 167 2.09 -10.38 -25.61
CA SER A 167 3.53 -10.13 -25.43
C SER A 167 4.40 -11.39 -25.53
N ARG A 168 3.88 -12.51 -26.06
CA ARG A 168 4.70 -13.68 -26.43
C ARG A 168 5.15 -13.52 -27.89
N PRO A 169 6.41 -13.86 -28.24
CA PRO A 169 6.97 -13.67 -29.58
C PRO A 169 6.20 -14.45 -30.65
#